data_AF-A0A5E4J7J7-F1
#
_entry.id   AF-A0A5E4J7J7-F1
#
_cell.length_a   1.000
_cell.length_b   1.000
_cell.length_c   1.000
_cell.angle_alpha   90.00
_cell.angle_beta   90.00
_cell.angle_gamma   90.00
#
_symmetry.space_group_name_H-M   'P 1'
#
loop_
_entity.id
_entity.type
_entity.pdbx_description
1 polymer ?
#
loop_
_entity_poly.entity_id
_entity_poly.type
_entity_poly.pdbx_seq_one_letter_code
_entity_poly.pdbx_strand_id
1 'polypeptide(L)'
;MPADLQKAYDAAWAQYKTAIENGDDQAAIGAKPAIAAAEMKINEIKTSCQPTTAISITTEKPAEVLSVTSNGAGGCVVPAELTQEYEFQWKKYNEAMANNDQATVTAVKATIAAIDQKFSDAANQCVKTVVNTDKVETSDVVSYYKEKMTEALSTTGDVDAQIEALKQLRADIDNTIAELIRKKTDFNASDAKGLVDEIKVKKNEIVAGSVSIANPTASINTEVNMKEIKVRSTSTGASINDGSISVATSEVSISNDKLMVGNNEVKVAPSEVGGKANMVVKDMAISTENSKAVYNANGTEKRKLLAVLPVEIEKNVKVDANTGDVISEDKPWWSALTTSGQ
;
A
#
# COMPACT_ATOMS: atom_id res chain seq x y z
N MET A 1 -15.83 -16.93 -34.86
CA MET A 1 -14.97 -16.26 -35.88
C MET A 1 -14.20 -17.33 -36.62
N PRO A 2 -14.13 -17.28 -37.95
CA PRO A 2 -13.36 -18.24 -38.75
C PRO A 2 -11.85 -18.17 -38.38
N ALA A 3 -11.21 -19.33 -38.22
CA ALA A 3 -9.82 -19.42 -37.74
C ALA A 3 -8.80 -18.86 -38.74
N ASP A 4 -9.11 -18.93 -40.03
CA ASP A 4 -8.38 -18.33 -41.15
C ASP A 4 -8.41 -16.81 -41.11
N LEU A 5 -9.55 -16.21 -40.74
CA LEU A 5 -9.68 -14.76 -40.63
C LEU A 5 -8.91 -14.20 -39.42
N GLN A 6 -8.97 -14.90 -38.28
CA GLN A 6 -8.18 -14.54 -37.10
C GLN A 6 -6.68 -14.61 -37.40
N LYS A 7 -6.23 -15.70 -38.04
CA LYS A 7 -4.83 -15.87 -38.43
C LYS A 7 -4.35 -14.77 -39.38
N ALA A 8 -5.20 -14.33 -40.31
CA ALA A 8 -4.87 -13.23 -41.22
C ALA A 8 -4.76 -11.87 -40.49
N TYR A 9 -5.65 -11.61 -39.53
CA TYR A 9 -5.62 -10.41 -38.70
C TYR A 9 -4.34 -10.37 -37.83
N ASP A 10 -4.03 -11.47 -37.15
CA ASP A 10 -2.85 -11.58 -36.29
C ASP A 10 -1.55 -11.43 -37.08
N ALA A 11 -1.48 -12.01 -38.28
CA ALA A 11 -0.32 -11.86 -39.16
C ALA A 11 -0.11 -10.42 -39.64
N ALA A 12 -1.19 -9.72 -40.01
CA ALA A 12 -1.12 -8.33 -40.43
C ALA A 12 -0.72 -7.39 -39.27
N TRP A 13 -1.21 -7.66 -38.06
CA TRP A 13 -0.81 -6.93 -36.85
C TRP A 13 0.64 -7.18 -36.45
N ALA A 14 1.12 -8.43 -36.55
CA ALA A 14 2.51 -8.76 -36.28
C ALA A 14 3.46 -8.04 -37.25
N GLN A 15 3.10 -7.96 -38.53
CA GLN A 15 3.85 -7.20 -39.54
C GLN A 15 3.88 -5.70 -39.23
N TYR A 16 2.73 -5.13 -38.88
CA TYR A 16 2.63 -3.73 -38.47
C TYR A 16 3.52 -3.42 -37.26
N LYS A 17 3.44 -4.24 -36.21
CA LYS A 17 4.24 -4.08 -34.99
C LYS A 17 5.74 -4.16 -35.28
N THR A 18 6.16 -5.17 -36.05
CA THR A 18 7.56 -5.34 -36.45
C THR A 18 8.07 -4.15 -37.27
N ALA A 19 7.24 -3.57 -38.14
CA ALA A 19 7.60 -2.40 -38.93
C ALA A 19 7.80 -1.15 -38.07
N ILE A 20 6.93 -0.93 -37.08
CA ILE A 20 7.07 0.16 -36.10
C ILE A 20 8.34 -0.02 -35.25
N GLU A 21 8.62 -1.23 -34.77
CA GLU A 21 9.81 -1.53 -33.98
C GLU A 21 11.12 -1.29 -34.76
N ASN A 22 11.11 -1.49 -36.08
CA ASN A 22 12.26 -1.26 -36.95
C ASN A 22 12.36 0.16 -37.51
N GLY A 23 11.40 1.05 -37.21
CA GLY A 23 11.34 2.39 -37.79
C GLY A 23 11.08 2.41 -39.30
N ASP A 24 10.46 1.37 -39.86
CA ASP A 24 10.10 1.27 -41.27
C ASP A 24 8.65 1.74 -41.47
N ASP A 25 8.49 3.05 -41.58
CA ASP A 25 7.19 3.70 -41.74
C ASP A 25 6.45 3.23 -43.01
N GLN A 26 7.17 2.90 -44.09
CA GLN A 26 6.56 2.44 -45.34
C GLN A 26 5.99 1.03 -45.20
N ALA A 27 6.70 0.12 -44.51
CA ALA A 27 6.18 -1.21 -44.21
C ALA A 27 4.97 -1.15 -43.25
N ALA A 28 4.99 -0.25 -42.27
CA ALA A 28 3.86 -0.04 -41.36
C ALA A 28 2.62 0.49 -42.11
N ILE A 29 2.81 1.44 -43.03
CA ILE A 29 1.74 1.94 -43.92
C ILE A 29 1.21 0.81 -44.81
N GLY A 30 2.09 -0.04 -45.35
CA GLY A 30 1.72 -1.18 -46.20
C GLY A 30 0.88 -2.25 -45.50
N ALA A 31 1.00 -2.41 -44.17
CA ALA A 31 0.23 -3.38 -43.39
C ALA A 31 -1.20 -2.93 -43.07
N LYS A 32 -1.47 -1.61 -43.00
CA LYS A 32 -2.77 -1.05 -42.60
C LYS A 32 -3.96 -1.51 -43.46
N PRO A 33 -3.86 -1.58 -44.81
CA PRO A 33 -4.97 -2.06 -45.65
C PRO A 33 -5.39 -3.50 -45.34
N ALA A 34 -4.43 -4.36 -44.98
CA ALA A 34 -4.71 -5.76 -44.65
C ALA A 34 -5.44 -5.90 -43.29
N ILE A 35 -5.05 -5.08 -42.30
CA ILE A 35 -5.74 -4.99 -41.00
C ILE A 35 -7.19 -4.51 -41.21
N ALA A 36 -7.38 -3.40 -41.93
CA ALA A 36 -8.70 -2.84 -42.20
C ALA A 36 -9.60 -3.82 -42.98
N ALA A 37 -9.05 -4.54 -43.96
CA ALA A 37 -9.80 -5.55 -44.71
C ALA A 37 -10.22 -6.74 -43.83
N ALA A 38 -9.38 -7.17 -42.88
CA ALA A 38 -9.72 -8.22 -41.93
C ALA A 38 -10.81 -7.75 -40.95
N GLU A 39 -10.72 -6.52 -40.43
CA GLU A 39 -11.72 -5.92 -39.55
C GLU A 39 -13.09 -5.78 -40.22
N MET A 40 -13.12 -5.35 -41.48
CA MET A 40 -14.35 -5.23 -42.26
C MET A 40 -15.05 -6.59 -42.38
N LYS A 41 -14.32 -7.65 -42.74
CA LYS A 41 -14.86 -9.02 -42.81
C LYS A 41 -15.32 -9.54 -41.45
N ILE A 42 -14.58 -9.25 -40.38
CA ILE A 42 -14.98 -9.60 -39.01
C ILE A 42 -16.31 -8.93 -38.66
N ASN A 43 -16.50 -7.67 -39.07
CA ASN A 43 -17.73 -6.92 -38.82
C ASN A 43 -18.90 -7.40 -39.69
N GLU A 44 -18.68 -7.73 -40.96
CA GLU A 44 -19.69 -8.37 -41.82
C GLU A 44 -20.20 -9.67 -41.18
N ILE A 45 -19.29 -10.53 -40.71
CA ILE A 45 -19.64 -11.79 -40.03
C ILE A 45 -20.47 -11.50 -38.77
N LYS A 46 -20.06 -10.54 -37.94
CA LYS A 46 -20.82 -10.15 -36.73
C LYS A 46 -22.22 -9.67 -37.07
N THR A 47 -22.38 -8.89 -38.14
CA THR A 47 -23.70 -8.39 -38.56
C THR A 47 -24.58 -9.47 -39.19
N SER A 48 -23.98 -10.49 -39.80
CA SER A 48 -24.68 -11.65 -40.38
C SER A 48 -25.13 -12.68 -39.35
N CYS A 49 -24.53 -12.69 -38.15
CA CYS A 49 -24.97 -13.50 -37.02
C CYS A 49 -26.12 -12.80 -36.27
N GLN A 50 -27.33 -12.79 -36.83
CA GLN A 50 -28.53 -12.47 -36.06
C GLN A 50 -28.95 -13.68 -35.21
N PRO A 51 -29.30 -13.50 -33.92
CA PRO A 51 -29.67 -14.61 -33.05
C PRO A 51 -31.08 -15.12 -33.35
N THR A 52 -31.19 -16.36 -33.84
CA THR A 52 -32.44 -17.13 -33.77
C THR A 52 -32.68 -17.58 -32.33
N THR A 53 -33.68 -16.97 -31.70
CA THR A 53 -34.44 -17.46 -30.53
C THR A 53 -33.65 -17.94 -29.30
N ALA A 54 -33.58 -17.04 -28.32
CA ALA A 54 -33.56 -17.22 -26.86
C ALA A 54 -33.02 -18.54 -26.28
N ILE A 55 -31.81 -18.46 -25.69
CA ILE A 55 -31.42 -19.00 -24.37
C ILE A 55 -30.27 -18.10 -23.87
N SER A 56 -30.36 -17.63 -22.64
CA SER A 56 -29.35 -16.80 -21.97
C SER A 56 -28.03 -17.54 -21.80
N ILE A 57 -27.00 -17.12 -22.52
CA ILE A 57 -25.59 -17.42 -22.21
C ILE A 57 -24.78 -16.15 -22.52
N THR A 58 -24.35 -15.47 -21.45
CA THR A 58 -23.38 -14.37 -21.54
C THR A 58 -22.03 -14.95 -21.95
N THR A 59 -21.62 -14.68 -23.18
CA THR A 59 -20.23 -14.86 -23.62
C THR A 59 -19.78 -13.57 -24.28
N GLU A 60 -19.06 -12.75 -23.50
CA GLU A 60 -18.45 -11.51 -23.94
C GLU A 60 -17.20 -11.76 -24.79
N LYS A 61 -17.06 -10.87 -25.75
CA LYS A 61 -16.00 -10.69 -26.75
C LYS A 61 -15.21 -9.46 -26.30
N PRO A 62 -13.88 -9.38 -26.41
CA PRO A 62 -13.18 -8.12 -26.28
C PRO A 62 -13.14 -7.41 -27.64
N ALA A 63 -13.80 -6.26 -27.69
CA ALA A 63 -13.32 -5.10 -28.44
C ALA A 63 -12.85 -4.14 -27.35
N GLU A 64 -11.54 -3.87 -27.27
CA GLU A 64 -10.98 -2.89 -26.34
C GLU A 64 -11.32 -1.48 -26.84
N VAL A 65 -12.51 -1.02 -26.48
CA VAL A 65 -12.69 0.33 -25.98
C VAL A 65 -12.62 0.19 -24.46
N LEU A 66 -11.85 1.05 -23.78
CA LEU A 66 -11.77 1.10 -22.31
C LEU A 66 -13.17 1.40 -21.72
N SER A 67 -14.00 0.37 -21.55
CA SER A 67 -15.16 0.42 -20.69
C SER A 67 -14.83 -0.33 -19.41
N VAL A 68 -14.57 0.43 -18.35
CA VAL A 68 -14.53 -0.08 -16.98
C VAL A 68 -15.99 -0.31 -16.56
N THR A 69 -16.50 -1.51 -16.74
CA THR A 69 -17.79 -1.92 -16.18
C THR A 69 -17.56 -2.62 -14.85
N SER A 70 -17.69 -1.87 -13.76
CA SER A 70 -17.93 -2.45 -12.43
C SER A 70 -19.43 -2.46 -12.16
N ASN A 71 -20.01 -3.65 -11.94
CA ASN A 71 -21.38 -3.81 -11.44
C ASN A 71 -21.47 -3.39 -9.96
N GLY A 72 -21.37 -2.09 -9.71
CA GLY A 72 -21.52 -1.43 -8.42
C GLY A 72 -21.68 0.07 -8.67
N ALA A 73 -22.59 0.73 -7.94
CA ALA A 73 -23.13 2.07 -8.22
C ALA A 73 -22.16 3.27 -8.10
N GLY A 74 -20.90 3.12 -8.49
CA GLY A 74 -19.87 4.15 -8.44
C GLY A 74 -18.83 4.02 -9.56
N GLY A 75 -19.25 3.64 -10.76
CA GLY A 75 -18.37 3.58 -11.92
C GLY A 75 -17.84 4.98 -12.27
N CYS A 76 -16.52 5.09 -12.38
CA CYS A 76 -15.87 6.27 -12.94
C CYS A 76 -16.30 6.42 -14.40
N VAL A 77 -17.09 7.45 -14.70
CA VAL A 77 -17.46 7.78 -16.07
C VAL A 77 -16.43 8.76 -16.60
N VAL A 78 -15.59 8.30 -17.53
CA VAL A 78 -14.81 9.21 -18.37
C VAL A 78 -15.80 10.15 -19.07
N PRO A 79 -15.60 11.49 -19.02
CA PRO A 79 -16.44 12.41 -19.77
C PRO A 79 -16.53 12.00 -21.23
N ALA A 80 -17.75 11.83 -21.76
CA ALA A 80 -17.96 11.39 -23.14
C ALA A 80 -17.30 12.36 -24.14
N GLU A 81 -17.18 13.62 -23.76
CA GLU A 81 -16.52 14.68 -24.52
C GLU A 81 -15.03 14.39 -24.73
N LEU A 82 -14.36 13.79 -23.74
CA LEU A 82 -12.94 13.48 -23.82
C LEU A 82 -12.68 12.35 -24.82
N THR A 83 -13.53 11.32 -24.79
CA THR A 83 -13.49 10.19 -25.74
C THR A 83 -13.80 10.63 -27.16
N GLN A 84 -14.84 11.46 -27.34
CA GLN A 84 -15.20 11.99 -28.66
C GLN A 84 -14.08 12.85 -29.25
N GLU A 85 -13.45 13.70 -28.44
CA GLU A 85 -12.32 14.52 -28.88
C GLU A 85 -11.12 13.64 -29.27
N TYR A 86 -10.81 12.60 -28.49
CA TYR A 86 -9.75 11.65 -28.82
C TYR A 86 -9.97 10.97 -30.17
N GLU A 87 -11.16 10.39 -30.38
CA GLU A 87 -11.53 9.74 -31.64
C GLU A 87 -11.45 10.71 -32.83
N PHE A 88 -11.91 11.95 -32.64
CA PHE A 88 -11.85 12.98 -33.65
C PHE A 88 -10.41 13.34 -34.04
N GLN A 89 -9.53 13.53 -33.06
CA GLN A 89 -8.11 13.78 -33.33
C GLN A 89 -7.46 12.58 -34.01
N TRP A 90 -7.85 11.35 -33.64
CA TRP A 90 -7.28 10.16 -34.27
C TRP A 90 -7.68 9.97 -35.73
N LYS A 91 -8.92 10.34 -36.07
CA LYS A 91 -9.37 10.43 -37.45
C LYS A 91 -8.57 11.46 -38.25
N LYS A 92 -8.37 12.67 -37.72
CA LYS A 92 -7.55 13.71 -38.35
C LYS A 92 -6.11 13.28 -38.60
N TYR A 93 -5.51 12.58 -37.64
CA TYR A 93 -4.17 12.03 -37.79
C TYR A 93 -4.08 11.06 -38.97
N ASN A 94 -5.03 10.13 -39.07
CA ASN A 94 -5.05 9.14 -40.15
C ASN A 94 -5.27 9.79 -41.52
N GLU A 95 -6.15 10.79 -41.62
CA GLU A 95 -6.34 11.56 -42.84
C GLU A 95 -5.06 12.35 -43.23
N ALA A 96 -4.39 12.98 -42.28
CA ALA A 96 -3.14 13.70 -42.51
C ALA A 96 -2.01 12.77 -42.97
N MET A 97 -1.89 11.59 -42.34
CA MET A 97 -0.95 10.54 -42.75
C MET A 97 -1.24 10.04 -44.17
N ALA A 98 -2.51 9.83 -44.52
CA ALA A 98 -2.90 9.40 -45.86
C ALA A 98 -2.57 10.45 -46.95
N ASN A 99 -2.59 11.73 -46.58
CA ASN A 99 -2.27 12.86 -47.46
C ASN A 99 -0.79 13.28 -47.40
N ASN A 100 0.04 12.59 -46.63
CA ASN A 100 1.45 12.91 -46.40
C ASN A 100 1.68 14.35 -45.85
N ASP A 101 0.73 14.87 -45.06
CA ASP A 101 0.79 16.20 -44.46
C ASP A 101 1.46 16.16 -43.08
N GLN A 102 2.80 16.25 -43.09
CA GLN A 102 3.61 16.07 -41.90
C GLN A 102 3.43 17.18 -40.83
N ALA A 103 3.05 18.38 -41.26
CA ALA A 103 2.78 19.48 -40.35
C ALA A 103 1.53 19.19 -39.51
N THR A 104 0.46 18.73 -40.15
CA THR A 104 -0.78 18.34 -39.46
C THR A 104 -0.56 17.10 -38.58
N VAL A 105 0.20 16.10 -39.04
CA VAL A 105 0.56 14.92 -38.23
C VAL A 105 1.23 15.32 -36.91
N THR A 106 2.21 16.23 -36.97
CA THR A 106 2.94 16.70 -35.79
C THR A 106 2.02 17.44 -34.81
N ALA A 107 1.14 18.32 -35.31
CA ALA A 107 0.21 19.08 -34.48
C ALA A 107 -0.85 18.19 -33.81
N VAL A 108 -1.42 17.24 -34.56
CA VAL A 108 -2.43 16.31 -34.04
C VAL A 108 -1.82 15.37 -33.01
N LYS A 109 -0.59 14.88 -33.22
CA LYS A 109 0.12 14.02 -32.25
C LYS A 109 0.31 14.70 -30.88
N ALA A 110 0.65 15.99 -30.87
CA ALA A 110 0.76 16.76 -29.64
C ALA A 110 -0.59 16.90 -28.92
N THR A 111 -1.69 17.04 -29.68
CA THR A 111 -3.05 17.14 -29.13
C THR A 111 -3.50 15.82 -28.50
N ILE A 112 -3.21 14.69 -29.15
CA ILE A 112 -3.51 13.35 -28.64
C ILE A 112 -2.76 13.10 -27.33
N ALA A 113 -1.47 13.40 -27.26
CA ALA A 113 -0.70 13.28 -26.02
C ALA A 113 -1.29 14.12 -24.87
N ALA A 114 -1.82 15.31 -25.16
CA ALA A 114 -2.50 16.14 -24.17
C ALA A 114 -3.85 15.56 -23.71
N ILE A 115 -4.57 14.85 -24.59
CA ILE A 115 -5.81 14.14 -24.25
C ILE A 115 -5.49 12.90 -23.41
N ASP A 116 -4.44 12.16 -23.75
CA ASP A 116 -3.96 11.01 -22.96
C ASP A 116 -3.59 11.44 -21.54
N GLN A 117 -2.95 12.60 -21.38
CA GLN A 117 -2.69 13.16 -20.05
C GLN A 117 -4.00 13.42 -19.28
N LYS A 118 -5.03 13.97 -19.93
CA LYS A 118 -6.34 14.19 -19.29
C LYS A 118 -7.03 12.88 -18.91
N PHE A 119 -6.88 11.82 -19.71
CA PHE A 119 -7.35 10.48 -19.35
C PHE A 119 -6.63 9.95 -18.12
N SER A 120 -5.31 10.11 -18.04
CA SER A 120 -4.52 9.74 -16.87
C SER A 120 -4.96 10.52 -15.63
N ASP A 121 -5.15 11.84 -15.75
CA ASP A 121 -5.61 12.70 -14.67
C ASP A 121 -7.02 12.32 -14.18
N ALA A 122 -7.95 12.02 -15.10
CA ALA A 122 -9.30 11.57 -14.79
C ALA A 122 -9.30 10.18 -14.12
N ALA A 123 -8.46 9.26 -14.59
CA ALA A 123 -8.28 7.95 -13.97
C ALA A 123 -7.72 8.10 -12.54
N ASN A 124 -6.71 8.95 -12.34
CA ASN A 124 -6.13 9.25 -11.04
C ASN A 124 -7.13 9.92 -10.08
N GLN A 125 -7.99 10.82 -10.59
CA GLN A 125 -9.09 11.38 -9.81
C GLN A 125 -10.13 10.34 -9.44
N CYS A 126 -10.39 9.38 -10.33
CA CYS A 126 -11.31 8.29 -10.06
C CYS A 126 -10.79 7.25 -9.07
N VAL A 127 -9.49 6.97 -9.08
CA VAL A 127 -8.85 6.21 -7.99
C VAL A 127 -9.11 6.93 -6.66
N LYS A 128 -8.95 8.26 -6.60
CA LYS A 128 -9.22 9.05 -5.38
C LYS A 128 -10.68 8.99 -4.90
N THR A 129 -11.68 8.87 -5.77
CA THR A 129 -13.11 8.78 -5.39
C THR A 129 -13.60 7.35 -5.14
N VAL A 130 -13.04 6.34 -5.80
CA VAL A 130 -13.36 4.92 -5.54
C VAL A 130 -12.69 4.42 -4.26
N VAL A 131 -11.62 5.08 -3.78
CA VAL A 131 -11.19 4.93 -2.38
C VAL A 131 -12.15 5.68 -1.45
N ASN A 132 -13.44 5.37 -1.52
CA ASN A 132 -14.31 5.47 -0.37
C ASN A 132 -13.83 4.39 0.61
N THR A 133 -12.97 4.82 1.52
CA THR A 133 -12.02 4.03 2.33
C THR A 133 -12.63 2.99 3.27
N ASP A 134 -13.95 2.83 3.28
CA ASP A 134 -14.63 1.98 4.27
C ASP A 134 -14.47 0.48 3.98
N LYS A 135 -14.01 0.09 2.78
CA LYS A 135 -13.88 -1.34 2.40
C LYS A 135 -12.70 -1.70 1.50
N VAL A 136 -11.73 -0.81 1.28
CA VAL A 136 -10.52 -1.22 0.54
C VAL A 136 -9.59 -1.95 1.51
N GLU A 137 -9.45 -3.25 1.30
CA GLU A 137 -8.49 -4.07 2.03
C GLU A 137 -7.07 -3.62 1.64
N THR A 138 -6.23 -3.41 2.64
CA THR A 138 -4.84 -2.97 2.48
C THR A 138 -4.01 -3.95 1.63
N SER A 139 -4.39 -5.23 1.62
CA SER A 139 -3.79 -6.25 0.74
C SER A 139 -3.94 -5.94 -0.75
N ASP A 140 -5.05 -5.32 -1.15
CA ASP A 140 -5.32 -4.99 -2.56
C ASP A 140 -4.40 -3.86 -3.03
N VAL A 141 -4.14 -2.91 -2.14
CA VAL A 141 -3.19 -1.81 -2.36
C VAL A 141 -1.77 -2.34 -2.58
N VAL A 142 -1.32 -3.27 -1.73
CA VAL A 142 0.01 -3.89 -1.89
C VAL A 142 0.12 -4.65 -3.21
N SER A 143 -0.92 -5.40 -3.58
CA SER A 143 -0.94 -6.18 -4.82
C SER A 143 -0.89 -5.28 -6.06
N TYR A 144 -1.69 -4.21 -6.06
CA TYR A 144 -1.70 -3.19 -7.11
C TYR A 144 -0.31 -2.58 -7.34
N TYR A 145 0.38 -2.17 -6.26
CA TYR A 145 1.69 -1.55 -6.40
C TYR A 145 2.79 -2.54 -6.83
N LYS A 146 2.69 -3.81 -6.44
CA LYS A 146 3.60 -4.86 -6.94
C LYS A 146 3.44 -5.09 -8.44
N GLU A 147 2.20 -5.08 -8.93
CA GLU A 147 1.92 -5.19 -10.37
C GLU A 147 2.47 -3.99 -11.13
N LYS A 148 2.20 -2.76 -10.66
CA LYS A 148 2.74 -1.52 -11.27
C LYS A 148 4.26 -1.47 -11.28
N MET A 149 4.91 -1.96 -10.23
CA MET A 149 6.37 -2.08 -10.19
C MET A 149 6.89 -3.08 -11.24
N THR A 150 6.18 -4.21 -11.42
CA THR A 150 6.53 -5.22 -12.44
C THR A 150 6.36 -4.67 -13.85
N GLU A 151 5.29 -3.89 -14.09
CA GLU A 151 5.03 -3.19 -15.36
C GLU A 151 6.13 -2.16 -15.67
N ALA A 152 6.49 -1.33 -14.68
CA ALA A 152 7.58 -0.35 -14.82
C ALA A 152 8.92 -1.03 -15.18
N LEU A 153 9.24 -2.16 -14.54
CA LEU A 153 10.47 -2.91 -14.81
C LEU A 153 10.45 -3.67 -16.15
N SER A 154 9.27 -4.00 -16.65
CA SER A 154 9.10 -4.74 -17.92
C SER A 154 9.15 -3.82 -19.15
N THR A 155 9.16 -2.50 -18.96
CA THR A 155 9.21 -1.53 -20.05
C THR A 155 10.62 -1.48 -20.67
N THR A 156 10.91 -2.38 -21.61
CA THR A 156 12.24 -2.48 -22.25
C THR A 156 12.56 -1.31 -23.17
N GLY A 157 13.75 -0.70 -23.01
CA GLY A 157 14.39 0.14 -24.03
C GLY A 157 14.84 1.53 -23.58
N ASP A 158 14.31 2.06 -22.48
CA ASP A 158 14.66 3.39 -21.96
C ASP A 158 14.79 3.36 -20.42
N VAL A 159 16.04 3.34 -19.94
CA VAL A 159 16.36 3.28 -18.51
C VAL A 159 15.90 4.55 -17.79
N ASP A 160 15.95 5.71 -18.43
CA ASP A 160 15.56 6.97 -17.82
C ASP A 160 14.03 7.01 -17.62
N ALA A 161 13.26 6.50 -18.59
CA ALA A 161 11.82 6.34 -18.46
C ALA A 161 11.44 5.34 -17.34
N GLN A 162 12.16 4.21 -17.22
CA GLN A 162 11.96 3.26 -16.11
C GLN A 162 12.22 3.92 -14.75
N ILE A 163 13.31 4.67 -14.62
CA ILE A 163 13.67 5.38 -13.39
C ILE A 163 12.57 6.39 -13.03
N GLU A 164 12.05 7.15 -14.00
CA GLU A 164 11.02 8.15 -13.74
C GLU A 164 9.68 7.50 -13.35
N ALA A 165 9.29 6.41 -14.01
CA ALA A 165 8.11 5.62 -13.63
C ALA A 165 8.22 5.07 -12.20
N LEU A 166 9.39 4.57 -11.81
CA LEU A 166 9.64 4.08 -10.45
C LEU A 166 9.60 5.20 -9.39
N LYS A 167 10.11 6.40 -9.70
CA LYS A 167 9.99 7.55 -8.80
C LYS A 167 8.53 7.97 -8.61
N GLN A 168 7.77 8.03 -9.69
CA GLN A 168 6.34 8.36 -9.63
C GLN A 168 5.58 7.32 -8.82
N LEU A 169 5.84 6.03 -9.07
CA LEU A 169 5.26 4.93 -8.30
C LEU A 169 5.59 5.06 -6.81
N ARG A 170 6.83 5.43 -6.46
CA ARG A 170 7.23 5.65 -5.08
C ARG A 170 6.47 6.81 -4.44
N ALA A 171 6.32 7.92 -5.15
CA ALA A 171 5.55 9.07 -4.67
C ALA A 171 4.06 8.70 -4.45
N ASP A 172 3.49 7.86 -5.31
CA ASP A 172 2.11 7.39 -5.17
C ASP A 172 1.94 6.45 -3.96
N ILE A 173 2.88 5.53 -3.74
CA ILE A 173 2.90 4.67 -2.55
C ILE A 173 2.96 5.54 -1.29
N ASP A 174 3.87 6.51 -1.26
CA ASP A 174 4.06 7.42 -0.14
C ASP A 174 2.77 8.21 0.16
N ASN A 175 2.12 8.75 -0.88
CA ASN A 175 0.84 9.46 -0.73
C ASN A 175 -0.26 8.55 -0.17
N THR A 176 -0.39 7.33 -0.70
CA THR A 176 -1.39 6.37 -0.25
C THR A 176 -1.18 5.97 1.21
N ILE A 177 0.05 5.71 1.62
CA ILE A 177 0.38 5.41 3.03
C ILE A 177 0.03 6.60 3.92
N ALA A 178 0.38 7.82 3.50
CA ALA A 178 0.07 9.03 4.24
C ALA A 178 -1.45 9.21 4.41
N GLU A 179 -2.23 8.92 3.38
CA GLU A 179 -3.70 8.95 3.46
C GLU A 179 -4.25 7.87 4.36
N LEU A 180 -3.77 6.63 4.25
CA LEU A 180 -4.23 5.51 5.08
C LEU A 180 -3.99 5.80 6.57
N ILE A 181 -2.81 6.31 6.93
CA ILE A 181 -2.49 6.66 8.32
C ILE A 181 -3.32 7.87 8.79
N ARG A 182 -3.65 8.83 7.93
CA ARG A 182 -4.49 9.98 8.33
C ARG A 182 -5.97 9.62 8.48
N LYS A 183 -6.48 8.74 7.62
CA LYS A 183 -7.91 8.40 7.56
C LYS A 183 -8.29 7.30 8.57
N LYS A 184 -7.41 6.34 8.84
CA LYS A 184 -7.70 5.22 9.77
C LYS A 184 -7.32 5.57 11.21
N THR A 185 -8.17 5.21 12.17
CA THR A 185 -7.86 5.31 13.61
C THR A 185 -6.87 4.24 14.07
N ASP A 186 -6.88 3.10 13.39
CA ASP A 186 -6.03 1.95 13.66
C ASP A 186 -5.48 1.45 12.32
N PHE A 187 -4.15 1.34 12.23
CA PHE A 187 -3.41 0.96 11.04
C PHE A 187 -2.51 -0.24 11.38
N ASN A 188 -2.65 -1.37 10.70
CA ASN A 188 -1.80 -2.52 11.00
C ASN A 188 -0.44 -2.33 10.33
N ALA A 189 0.66 -2.52 11.07
CA ALA A 189 1.99 -2.42 10.51
C ALA A 189 2.24 -3.41 9.36
N SER A 190 1.59 -4.58 9.40
CA SER A 190 1.60 -5.60 8.36
C SER A 190 1.01 -5.11 7.03
N ASP A 191 0.09 -4.14 7.05
CA ASP A 191 -0.51 -3.54 5.85
C ASP A 191 0.52 -2.75 5.03
N ALA A 192 1.56 -2.24 5.69
CA ALA A 192 2.63 -1.50 5.05
C ALA A 192 3.78 -2.40 4.59
N LYS A 193 3.72 -3.71 4.88
CA LYS A 193 4.79 -4.65 4.60
C LYS A 193 5.03 -4.78 3.09
N GLY A 194 6.27 -4.50 2.69
CA GLY A 194 6.68 -4.49 1.28
C GLY A 194 6.38 -3.19 0.54
N LEU A 195 5.78 -2.21 1.22
CA LEU A 195 5.67 -0.82 0.72
C LEU A 195 6.68 0.09 1.43
N VAL A 196 6.88 -0.11 2.73
CA VAL A 196 7.89 0.58 3.55
C VAL A 196 8.74 -0.42 4.33
N ASP A 197 10.00 -0.07 4.51
CA ASP A 197 10.96 -0.89 5.25
C ASP A 197 10.80 -0.75 6.77
N GLU A 198 10.33 0.43 7.21
CA GLU A 198 10.25 0.81 8.62
C GLU A 198 9.15 1.84 8.85
N ILE A 199 8.41 1.66 9.94
CA ILE A 199 7.50 2.65 10.52
C ILE A 199 8.10 3.12 11.85
N LYS A 200 8.40 4.40 12.00
CA LYS A 200 8.87 5.01 13.24
C LYS A 200 7.76 5.82 13.88
N VAL A 201 7.55 5.63 15.17
CA VAL A 201 6.63 6.44 15.97
C VAL A 201 7.44 7.19 16.99
N LYS A 202 7.38 8.51 16.92
CA LYS A 202 8.10 9.45 17.79
C LYS A 202 7.16 10.56 18.24
N LYS A 203 7.71 11.53 18.98
CA LYS A 203 6.95 12.66 19.51
C LYS A 203 6.12 13.36 18.42
N ASN A 204 4.80 13.35 18.57
CA ASN A 204 3.83 13.96 17.68
C ASN A 204 4.01 13.60 16.20
N GLU A 205 4.59 12.45 15.86
CA GLU A 205 4.92 12.14 14.48
C GLU A 205 4.97 10.64 14.24
N ILE A 206 4.41 10.20 13.11
CA ILE A 206 4.60 8.86 12.56
C ILE A 206 5.32 9.01 11.24
N VAL A 207 6.42 8.29 11.06
CA VAL A 207 7.21 8.25 9.84
C VAL A 207 7.09 6.84 9.24
N ALA A 208 6.75 6.74 7.97
CA ALA A 208 6.67 5.47 7.25
C ALA A 208 7.42 5.60 5.92
N GLY A 209 8.62 5.00 5.84
CA GLY A 209 9.53 5.26 4.72
C GLY A 209 9.92 6.75 4.63
N SER A 210 9.61 7.38 3.50
CA SER A 210 9.88 8.81 3.22
C SER A 210 8.77 9.74 3.72
N VAL A 211 7.64 9.19 4.17
CA VAL A 211 6.47 9.95 4.59
C VAL A 211 6.58 10.31 6.06
N SER A 212 6.34 11.58 6.38
CA SER A 212 6.18 12.07 7.75
C SER A 212 4.78 12.62 7.96
N ILE A 213 4.08 12.13 8.98
CA ILE A 213 2.76 12.60 9.39
C ILE A 213 2.86 13.22 10.78
N ALA A 214 2.69 14.54 10.84
CA ALA A 214 2.65 15.29 12.10
C ALA A 214 1.28 15.22 12.79
N ASN A 215 1.30 15.15 14.12
CA ASN A 215 0.16 15.02 15.03
C ASN A 215 -0.85 13.95 14.60
N PRO A 216 -0.42 12.71 14.30
CA PRO A 216 -1.33 11.67 13.86
C PRO A 216 -2.26 11.25 14.98
N THR A 217 -3.53 11.02 14.63
CA THR A 217 -4.55 10.45 15.52
C THR A 217 -4.54 8.92 15.51
N ALA A 218 -3.88 8.31 14.52
CA ALA A 218 -3.85 6.88 14.32
C ALA A 218 -3.00 6.13 15.35
N SER A 219 -3.41 4.89 15.62
CA SER A 219 -2.63 3.87 16.31
C SER A 219 -2.04 2.92 15.29
N ILE A 220 -0.79 2.51 15.49
CA ILE A 220 -0.17 1.44 14.72
C ILE A 220 -0.33 0.13 15.49
N ASN A 221 -1.09 -0.82 14.94
CA ASN A 221 -1.20 -2.15 15.49
C ASN A 221 0.00 -2.99 15.02
N THR A 222 0.64 -3.70 15.94
CA THR A 222 1.73 -4.64 15.65
C THR A 222 1.68 -5.80 16.62
N GLU A 223 2.54 -6.79 16.45
CA GLU A 223 2.53 -8.02 17.24
C GLU A 223 3.84 -8.15 18.03
N VAL A 224 3.73 -8.52 19.30
CA VAL A 224 4.85 -8.94 20.13
C VAL A 224 4.46 -10.27 20.77
N ASN A 225 5.23 -11.32 20.47
CA ASN A 225 4.99 -12.68 21.00
C ASN A 225 3.55 -13.19 20.75
N MET A 226 3.04 -13.12 19.51
CA MET A 226 1.67 -13.53 19.16
C MET A 226 0.56 -12.69 19.80
N LYS A 227 0.91 -11.55 20.39
CA LYS A 227 -0.04 -10.63 21.00
C LYS A 227 -0.07 -9.31 20.26
N GLU A 228 -1.26 -8.89 19.87
CA GLU A 228 -1.48 -7.57 19.28
C GLU A 228 -1.27 -6.47 20.33
N ILE A 229 -0.50 -5.46 19.96
CA ILE A 229 -0.21 -4.26 20.75
C ILE A 229 -0.44 -3.01 19.89
N LYS A 230 -0.79 -1.90 20.53
CA LYS A 230 -1.05 -0.62 19.85
C LYS A 230 0.01 0.40 20.18
N VAL A 231 0.61 1.00 19.16
CA VAL A 231 1.60 2.06 19.29
C VAL A 231 0.99 3.38 18.85
N ARG A 232 1.12 4.44 19.66
CA ARG A 232 0.66 5.80 19.31
C ARG A 232 1.75 6.83 19.54
N SER A 233 1.76 7.88 18.72
CA SER A 233 2.55 9.08 19.01
C SER A 233 1.94 9.86 20.16
N THR A 234 2.77 10.50 20.97
CA THR A 234 2.36 11.37 22.07
C THR A 234 3.16 12.67 22.06
N SER A 235 2.82 13.61 22.95
CA SER A 235 3.56 14.86 23.11
C SER A 235 4.96 14.69 23.71
N THR A 236 5.26 13.53 24.29
CA THR A 236 6.55 13.21 24.92
C THR A 236 7.37 12.17 24.14
N GLY A 237 6.76 11.43 23.22
CA GLY A 237 7.42 10.38 22.45
C GLY A 237 6.41 9.43 21.81
N ALA A 238 6.51 8.15 22.14
CA ALA A 238 5.55 7.13 21.76
C ALA A 238 5.00 6.39 22.99
N SER A 239 3.83 5.78 22.82
CA SER A 239 3.13 4.98 23.82
C SER A 239 2.82 3.61 23.25
N ILE A 240 3.34 2.56 23.89
CA ILE A 240 3.02 1.17 23.57
C ILE A 240 1.91 0.72 24.52
N ASN A 241 0.76 0.35 23.99
CA ASN A 241 -0.40 -0.07 24.77
C ASN A 241 -0.65 -1.57 24.58
N ASP A 242 -0.70 -2.28 25.70
CA ASP A 242 -1.02 -3.70 25.81
C ASP A 242 -2.14 -3.86 26.84
N GLY A 243 -3.38 -3.91 26.35
CA GLY A 243 -4.58 -3.93 27.20
C GLY A 243 -4.66 -2.69 28.08
N SER A 244 -4.57 -2.88 29.40
CA SER A 244 -4.61 -1.79 30.39
C SER A 244 -3.24 -1.18 30.70
N ILE A 245 -2.15 -1.76 30.20
CA ILE A 245 -0.79 -1.27 30.45
C ILE A 245 -0.36 -0.37 29.31
N SER A 246 0.10 0.83 29.67
CA SER A 246 0.68 1.80 28.75
C SER A 246 2.15 2.01 29.09
N VAL A 247 3.02 1.89 28.08
CA VAL A 247 4.47 2.02 28.24
C VAL A 247 4.95 3.25 27.49
N ALA A 248 5.55 4.19 28.22
CA ALA A 248 6.15 5.38 27.63
C ALA A 248 7.54 5.09 27.05
N THR A 249 7.84 5.66 25.89
CA THR A 249 9.18 5.64 25.27
C THR A 249 9.39 6.91 24.45
N SER A 250 10.64 7.25 24.15
CA SER A 250 10.97 8.40 23.29
C SER A 250 10.60 8.14 21.83
N GLU A 251 10.89 6.92 21.35
CA GLU A 251 10.67 6.46 19.99
C GLU A 251 10.55 4.94 19.97
N VAL A 252 9.81 4.43 19.00
CA VAL A 252 9.81 3.02 18.58
C VAL A 252 9.87 2.94 17.08
N SER A 253 10.42 1.84 16.58
CA SER A 253 10.27 1.49 15.18
C SER A 253 9.70 0.09 15.01
N ILE A 254 9.01 -0.11 13.88
CA ILE A 254 8.42 -1.38 13.49
C ILE A 254 9.01 -1.71 12.13
N SER A 255 9.78 -2.78 12.06
CA SER A 255 10.41 -3.25 10.83
C SER A 255 10.41 -4.78 10.82
N ASN A 256 10.10 -5.38 9.67
CA ASN A 256 10.04 -6.84 9.53
C ASN A 256 9.16 -7.51 10.60
N ASP A 257 7.99 -6.92 10.88
CA ASP A 257 7.02 -7.39 11.90
C ASP A 257 7.57 -7.42 13.34
N LYS A 258 8.67 -6.69 13.60
CA LYS A 258 9.29 -6.60 14.92
C LYS A 258 9.18 -5.20 15.47
N LEU A 259 8.72 -5.11 16.72
CA LEU A 259 8.81 -3.87 17.49
C LEU A 259 10.25 -3.68 18.01
N MET A 260 10.80 -2.51 17.76
CA MET A 260 12.15 -2.12 18.11
C MET A 260 12.15 -0.87 19.00
N VAL A 261 12.98 -0.86 20.04
CA VAL A 261 13.32 0.33 20.83
C VAL A 261 14.82 0.59 20.67
N GLY A 262 15.16 1.66 19.97
CA GLY A 262 16.52 1.84 19.43
C GLY A 262 16.83 0.72 18.45
N ASN A 263 17.93 0.00 18.66
CA ASN A 263 18.34 -1.14 17.82
C ASN A 263 17.97 -2.51 18.43
N ASN A 264 17.11 -2.53 19.45
CA ASN A 264 16.79 -3.73 20.22
C ASN A 264 15.35 -4.18 20.00
N GLU A 265 15.20 -5.45 19.65
CA GLU A 265 13.90 -6.10 19.49
C GLU A 265 13.21 -6.30 20.85
N VAL A 266 11.94 -5.93 20.90
CA VAL A 266 11.04 -6.16 22.03
C VAL A 266 10.30 -7.47 21.78
N LYS A 267 10.54 -8.48 22.61
CA LYS A 267 9.88 -9.79 22.53
C LYS A 267 8.95 -10.09 23.70
N VAL A 268 9.13 -9.38 24.81
CA VAL A 268 8.28 -9.51 25.98
C VAL A 268 7.22 -8.42 25.93
N ALA A 269 5.95 -8.84 25.85
CA ALA A 269 4.82 -7.92 25.86
C ALA A 269 4.71 -7.22 27.24
N PRO A 270 4.29 -5.95 27.32
CA PRO A 270 4.20 -5.22 28.59
C PRO A 270 3.37 -5.93 29.67
N SER A 271 2.29 -6.62 29.30
CA SER A 271 1.45 -7.40 30.23
C SER A 271 2.16 -8.58 30.89
N GLU A 272 3.23 -9.12 30.28
CA GLU A 272 3.99 -10.23 30.84
C GLU A 272 4.95 -9.77 31.95
N VAL A 273 5.31 -8.48 31.97
CA VAL A 273 6.26 -7.91 32.94
C VAL A 273 5.75 -8.08 34.37
N GLY A 274 4.45 -7.86 34.61
CA GLY A 274 3.86 -8.01 35.95
C GLY A 274 3.97 -9.43 36.48
N GLY A 275 3.76 -10.44 35.63
CA GLY A 275 3.92 -11.86 35.98
C GLY A 275 5.38 -12.21 36.27
N LYS A 276 6.31 -11.81 35.38
CA LYS A 276 7.75 -12.06 35.53
C LYS A 276 8.34 -11.38 36.78
N ALA A 277 7.85 -10.19 37.10
CA ALA A 277 8.27 -9.43 38.28
C ALA A 277 7.44 -9.74 39.53
N ASN A 278 6.41 -10.59 39.49
CA ASN A 278 5.47 -10.82 40.61
C ASN A 278 4.91 -9.51 41.20
N MET A 279 4.33 -8.65 40.36
CA MET A 279 3.76 -7.37 40.78
C MET A 279 2.58 -6.92 39.92
N VAL A 280 1.77 -6.03 40.48
CA VAL A 280 0.78 -5.26 39.74
C VAL A 280 1.44 -3.98 39.24
N VAL A 281 1.63 -3.87 37.93
CA VAL A 281 2.26 -2.70 37.32
C VAL A 281 1.33 -1.49 37.43
N LYS A 282 1.84 -0.37 37.94
CA LYS A 282 1.17 0.94 37.97
C LYS A 282 1.61 1.79 36.79
N ASP A 283 2.92 1.92 36.60
CA ASP A 283 3.54 2.74 35.56
C ASP A 283 4.69 1.96 34.91
N MET A 284 4.90 2.18 33.61
CA MET A 284 6.00 1.56 32.88
C MET A 284 6.58 2.50 31.84
N ALA A 285 7.90 2.51 31.74
CA ALA A 285 8.63 3.10 30.63
C ALA A 285 9.56 2.06 30.01
N ILE A 286 9.93 2.24 28.74
CA ILE A 286 10.96 1.45 28.08
C ILE A 286 12.02 2.39 27.50
N SER A 287 13.28 2.03 27.67
CA SER A 287 14.41 2.78 27.14
C SER A 287 15.57 1.86 26.80
N THR A 288 16.57 2.38 26.09
CA THR A 288 17.79 1.63 25.81
C THR A 288 18.81 1.86 26.92
N GLU A 289 19.18 0.81 27.65
CA GLU A 289 20.24 0.82 28.66
C GLU A 289 21.27 -0.27 28.32
N ASN A 290 22.57 0.06 28.29
CA ASN A 290 23.65 -0.89 27.99
C ASN A 290 23.40 -1.72 26.70
N SER A 291 22.95 -1.06 25.64
CA SER A 291 22.61 -1.69 24.36
C SER A 291 21.50 -2.75 24.45
N LYS A 292 20.61 -2.64 25.44
CA LYS A 292 19.42 -3.49 25.58
C LYS A 292 18.17 -2.62 25.70
N ALA A 293 17.04 -3.10 25.19
CA ALA A 293 15.75 -2.52 25.53
C ALA A 293 15.34 -3.00 26.93
N VAL A 294 15.13 -2.06 27.85
CA VAL A 294 14.85 -2.35 29.27
C VAL A 294 13.57 -1.64 29.68
N TYR A 295 12.61 -2.43 30.17
CA TYR A 295 11.44 -1.91 30.86
C TYR A 295 11.84 -1.44 32.25
N ASN A 296 11.44 -0.22 32.62
CA ASN A 296 11.47 0.30 33.98
C ASN A 296 10.01 0.36 34.46
N ALA A 297 9.63 -0.59 35.29
CA ALA A 297 8.27 -0.78 35.75
C ALA A 297 8.16 -0.48 37.24
N ASN A 298 7.23 0.42 37.60
CA ASN A 298 6.83 0.67 38.98
C ASN A 298 5.54 -0.08 39.26
N GLY A 299 5.46 -0.77 40.39
CA GLY A 299 4.28 -1.54 40.74
C GLY A 299 4.17 -1.84 42.22
N THR A 300 3.13 -2.57 42.57
CA THR A 300 2.90 -3.06 43.94
C THR A 300 2.89 -4.57 44.01
N GLU A 301 3.46 -5.09 45.10
CA GLU A 301 3.44 -6.50 45.46
C GLU A 301 2.75 -6.66 46.83
N LYS A 302 1.81 -7.60 46.94
CA LYS A 302 1.15 -7.91 48.21
C LYS A 302 2.04 -8.84 49.05
N ARG A 303 2.34 -8.43 50.28
CA ARG A 303 3.13 -9.22 51.23
C ARG A 303 2.50 -9.24 52.62
N LYS A 304 3.03 -10.08 53.51
CA LYS A 304 2.63 -10.12 54.92
C LYS A 304 3.76 -9.63 55.80
N LEU A 305 3.56 -8.51 56.50
CA LEU A 305 4.46 -8.03 57.53
C LEU A 305 4.31 -8.91 58.77
N LEU A 306 5.44 -9.45 59.25
CA LEU A 306 5.48 -10.39 60.39
C LEU A 306 4.50 -11.58 60.23
N ALA A 307 4.31 -12.06 59.00
CA ALA A 307 3.40 -13.14 58.63
C ALA A 307 1.89 -12.94 58.91
N VAL A 308 1.46 -11.84 59.52
CA VAL A 308 0.05 -11.63 59.94
C VAL A 308 -0.62 -10.48 59.21
N LEU A 309 0.08 -9.37 58.99
CA LEU A 309 -0.52 -8.13 58.50
C LEU A 309 -0.29 -7.97 56.99
N PRO A 310 -1.32 -7.99 56.13
CA PRO A 310 -1.15 -7.74 54.70
C PRO A 310 -0.73 -6.29 54.45
N VAL A 311 0.32 -6.11 53.66
CA VAL A 311 0.85 -4.80 53.25
C VAL A 311 1.12 -4.82 51.75
N GLU A 312 1.01 -3.66 51.11
CA GLU A 312 1.43 -3.46 49.72
C GLU A 312 2.81 -2.80 49.72
N ILE A 313 3.74 -3.41 48.99
CA ILE A 313 5.10 -2.88 48.84
C ILE A 313 5.21 -2.30 47.45
N GLU A 314 5.59 -1.03 47.37
CA GLU A 314 5.99 -0.43 46.11
C GLU A 314 7.37 -0.91 45.71
N LYS A 315 7.55 -1.29 44.45
CA LYS A 315 8.85 -1.67 43.93
C LYS A 315 9.06 -1.17 42.51
N ASN A 316 10.33 -0.91 42.21
CA ASN A 316 10.78 -0.58 40.87
C ASN A 316 11.58 -1.78 40.33
N VAL A 317 11.23 -2.26 39.15
CA VAL A 317 11.88 -3.41 38.53
C VAL A 317 12.34 -3.02 37.14
N LYS A 318 13.61 -3.33 36.84
CA LYS A 318 14.14 -3.30 35.48
C LYS A 318 14.08 -4.68 34.86
N VAL A 319 13.44 -4.81 33.71
CA VAL A 319 13.25 -6.09 33.01
C VAL A 319 13.77 -5.98 31.57
N ASP A 320 14.57 -6.95 31.15
CA ASP A 320 15.05 -7.04 29.76
C ASP A 320 13.86 -7.29 28.82
N ALA A 321 13.62 -6.42 27.84
CA ALA A 321 12.47 -6.50 26.96
C ALA A 321 12.58 -7.63 25.91
N ASN A 322 13.75 -8.27 25.76
CA ASN A 322 13.98 -9.39 24.85
C ASN A 322 13.84 -10.74 25.55
N THR A 323 14.37 -10.88 26.78
CA THR A 323 14.32 -12.16 27.53
C THR A 323 13.24 -12.18 28.63
N GLY A 324 12.93 -11.01 29.19
CA GLY A 324 12.06 -10.86 30.34
C GLY A 324 12.76 -11.15 31.68
N ASP A 325 14.08 -11.22 31.68
CA ASP A 325 14.85 -11.39 32.91
C ASP A 325 14.83 -10.09 33.72
N VAL A 326 14.68 -10.23 35.04
CA VAL A 326 14.79 -9.11 35.98
C VAL A 326 16.27 -8.74 36.13
N ILE A 327 16.63 -7.53 35.67
CA ILE A 327 17.99 -6.99 35.71
C ILE A 327 18.28 -6.37 37.08
N SER A 328 17.33 -5.62 37.62
CA SER A 328 17.43 -5.02 38.95
C SER A 328 16.06 -4.89 39.59
N GLU A 329 16.02 -5.00 40.91
CA GLU A 329 14.81 -4.82 41.71
C GLU A 329 15.15 -3.90 42.89
N ASP A 330 14.46 -2.77 42.96
CA ASP A 330 14.57 -1.82 44.08
C ASP A 330 13.31 -1.91 44.94
N LYS A 331 13.54 -2.08 46.24
CA LYS A 331 12.50 -2.31 47.25
C LYS A 331 12.83 -1.50 48.50
N PRO A 332 11.81 -1.03 49.23
CA PRO A 332 12.01 -0.46 50.55
C PRO A 332 12.76 -1.44 51.48
N TRP A 333 13.68 -0.91 52.28
CA TRP A 333 14.52 -1.71 53.20
C TRP A 333 13.70 -2.61 54.15
N TRP A 334 12.52 -2.14 54.57
CA TRP A 334 11.64 -2.88 55.47
C TRP A 334 10.98 -4.11 54.82
N SER A 335 11.08 -4.25 53.49
CA SER A 335 10.61 -5.43 52.75
C SER A 335 11.29 -6.73 53.21
N ALA A 336 12.50 -6.65 53.78
CA ALA A 336 13.20 -7.77 54.40
C ALA A 336 12.47 -8.34 55.63
N LEU A 337 11.57 -7.57 56.25
CA LEU A 337 10.74 -7.97 57.40
C LEU A 337 9.40 -8.59 56.99
N THR A 338 9.19 -8.79 55.69
CA THR A 338 7.93 -9.30 55.13
C THR A 338 8.13 -10.67 54.49
N THR A 339 7.08 -11.48 54.50
CA THR A 339 7.04 -12.76 53.77
C THR A 339 6.13 -12.63 52.56
N SER A 340 6.45 -13.36 51.49
CA SER A 340 5.59 -13.45 50.31
C SER A 340 4.25 -14.08 50.71
N GLY A 341 3.15 -13.39 50.44
CA GLY A 341 1.83 -13.99 50.53
C GLY A 341 1.62 -14.86 49.29
N GLN A 342 1.81 -16.17 49.41
CA GLN A 342 1.20 -17.09 48.46
C GLN A 342 -0.33 -16.99 48.55
#